data_AF-A0A3N5Y118-F1
#
_entry.id   AF-A0A3N5Y118-F1
#
_cell.length_a   1.000
_cell.length_b   1.000
_cell.length_c   1.000
_cell.angle_alpha   90.00
_cell.angle_beta   90.00
_cell.angle_gamma   90.00
#
_symmetry.space_group_name_H-M   'P 1'
#
loop_
_entity.id
_entity.type
_entity.pdbx_description
1 polymer ?
#
loop_
_entity_poly.entity_id
_entity_poly.type
_entity_poly.pdbx_seq_one_letter_code
_entity_poly.pdbx_strand_id
1 'polypeptide(L)'
;MNRPYRLILIALMLGLTVQTGCFWRLWTKPKPIEERTFDVYGTLKSITPERVVIETNDKKRQETFALTDASIKGSDFQPGAQVHVYYKVKGDVKEVTMVVEKIK
;
A
#
# COMPACT_ATOMS: atom_id res chain seq x y z
N MET A 1 21.12 -54.98 8.29
CA MET A 1 22.06 -53.86 8.51
C MET A 1 21.70 -52.70 7.57
N ASN A 2 20.52 -52.07 7.73
CA ASN A 2 19.97 -51.11 6.74
C ASN A 2 19.47 -49.78 7.37
N ARG A 3 19.83 -49.49 8.63
CA ARG A 3 19.33 -48.32 9.38
C ARG A 3 19.79 -46.94 8.87
N PRO A 4 21.03 -46.73 8.36
CA PRO A 4 21.47 -45.37 8.01
C PRO A 4 20.79 -44.85 6.72
N TYR A 5 20.53 -45.73 5.74
CA TYR A 5 19.90 -45.37 4.47
C TYR A 5 18.46 -44.86 4.63
N ARG A 6 17.71 -45.39 5.60
CA ARG A 6 16.34 -44.95 5.87
C ARG A 6 16.29 -43.52 6.44
N LEU A 7 17.25 -43.16 7.29
CA LEU A 7 17.34 -41.82 7.85
C LEU A 7 17.74 -40.79 6.78
N ILE A 8 18.64 -41.16 5.87
CA ILE A 8 19.03 -40.31 4.73
C ILE A 8 17.86 -40.08 3.78
N LEU A 9 17.08 -41.12 3.47
CA LEU A 9 15.88 -41.00 2.63
C LEU A 9 14.80 -40.11 3.26
N ILE A 10 14.59 -40.21 4.58
CA ILE A 10 13.64 -39.35 5.30
C ILE A 10 14.10 -37.89 5.29
N ALA A 11 15.41 -37.64 5.47
CA ALA A 11 15.97 -36.28 5.41
C ALA A 11 15.84 -35.67 4.00
N LEU A 12 16.04 -36.46 2.94
CA LEU A 12 15.83 -36.02 1.55
C LEU A 12 14.37 -35.69 1.25
N MET A 13 13.43 -36.54 1.70
CA MET A 13 11.99 -36.29 1.55
C MET A 13 11.55 -35.02 2.29
N LEU A 14 12.05 -34.79 3.50
CA LEU A 14 11.79 -33.56 4.27
C LEU A 14 12.40 -32.31 3.61
N GLY A 15 13.58 -32.43 3.00
CA GLY A 15 14.19 -31.31 2.27
C GLY A 15 13.39 -30.90 1.02
N LEU A 16 12.81 -31.87 0.31
CA LEU A 16 12.03 -31.64 -0.90
C LEU A 16 10.65 -31.01 -0.62
N THR A 17 10.04 -31.27 0.54
CA THR A 17 8.73 -30.68 0.90
C THR A 17 8.81 -29.25 1.41
N VAL A 18 9.95 -28.83 1.97
CA VAL A 18 10.16 -27.44 2.46
C VAL A 18 10.37 -26.45 1.31
N GLN A 19 10.76 -26.92 0.13
CA GLN A 19 11.08 -26.05 -1.00
C GLN A 19 9.86 -25.43 -1.70
N THR A 20 8.72 -26.12 -1.76
CA THR A 20 7.58 -25.69 -2.59
C THR A 20 6.95 -24.38 -2.10
N GLY A 21 7.01 -24.09 -0.80
CA GLY A 21 6.49 -22.84 -0.22
C GLY A 21 7.37 -21.61 -0.46
N CYS A 22 8.71 -21.78 -0.47
CA CYS A 22 9.65 -20.67 -0.63
C CYS A 22 9.84 -20.23 -2.09
N PHE A 23 9.72 -21.16 -3.06
CA PHE A 23 9.86 -20.80 -4.46
C PHE A 23 8.75 -19.86 -4.94
N TRP A 24 7.51 -20.06 -4.49
CA TRP A 24 6.37 -19.29 -5.00
C TRP A 24 6.49 -17.76 -4.80
N ARG A 25 7.16 -17.35 -3.71
CA ARG A 25 7.41 -15.94 -3.39
C ARG A 25 8.56 -15.33 -4.20
N LEU A 26 9.48 -16.14 -4.72
CA LEU A 26 10.57 -15.68 -5.60
C LEU A 26 10.09 -15.41 -7.04
N TRP A 27 9.05 -16.12 -7.51
CA TRP A 27 8.55 -16.02 -8.89
C TRP A 27 7.38 -15.05 -9.05
N THR A 28 6.80 -14.57 -7.94
CA THR A 28 5.77 -13.52 -7.99
C THR A 28 6.47 -12.16 -8.11
N LYS A 29 6.50 -11.62 -9.33
CA LYS A 29 6.94 -10.25 -9.56
C LYS A 29 6.12 -9.32 -8.66
N PRO A 30 6.75 -8.41 -7.90
CA PRO A 30 6.00 -7.42 -7.16
C PRO A 30 5.12 -6.66 -8.14
N LYS A 31 3.84 -6.44 -7.78
CA LYS A 31 2.93 -5.67 -8.63
C LYS A 31 3.58 -4.34 -9.03
N PRO A 32 3.42 -3.92 -10.31
CA PRO A 32 3.92 -2.64 -10.78
C PRO A 32 3.42 -1.52 -9.86
N ILE A 33 4.24 -0.48 -9.68
CA ILE A 33 3.98 0.61 -8.71
C ILE A 33 2.62 1.27 -8.98
N GLU A 34 2.21 1.34 -10.25
CA GLU A 34 0.94 1.89 -10.73
C GLU A 34 -0.30 1.17 -10.17
N GLU A 35 -0.19 -0.11 -9.80
CA GLU A 35 -1.28 -0.89 -9.20
C GLU A 35 -1.32 -0.80 -7.67
N ARG A 36 -0.32 -0.18 -7.04
CA ARG A 36 -0.25 -0.08 -5.58
C ARG A 36 -1.07 1.09 -5.10
N THR A 37 -1.96 0.79 -4.17
CA THR A 37 -2.63 1.82 -3.38
C THR A 37 -1.73 2.17 -2.20
N PHE A 38 -1.46 3.46 -2.06
CA PHE A 38 -0.75 4.04 -0.94
C PHE A 38 -1.73 4.82 -0.08
N ASP A 39 -1.37 5.01 1.18
CA ASP A 39 -2.18 5.76 2.11
C ASP A 39 -1.33 6.72 2.93
N VAL A 40 -1.94 7.84 3.33
CA VAL A 40 -1.27 8.87 4.12
C VAL A 40 -2.24 9.59 5.03
N TYR A 41 -1.80 9.90 6.24
CA TYR A 41 -2.54 10.69 7.21
C TYR A 41 -2.01 12.12 7.26
N GLY A 42 -2.92 13.08 7.37
CA GLY A 42 -2.52 14.47 7.50
C GLY A 42 -3.67 15.39 7.89
N THR A 43 -3.33 16.65 8.03
CA THR A 43 -4.28 17.74 8.24
C THR A 43 -4.58 18.41 6.91
N LEU A 44 -5.85 18.55 6.56
CA LEU A 44 -6.26 19.23 5.32
C LEU A 44 -5.88 20.71 5.38
N LYS A 45 -5.17 21.21 4.38
CA LYS A 45 -4.86 22.64 4.24
C LYS A 45 -5.80 23.33 3.27
N SER A 46 -6.03 22.71 2.13
CA SER A 46 -6.94 23.22 1.11
C SER A 46 -7.51 22.08 0.27
N ILE A 47 -8.76 22.24 -0.14
CA ILE A 47 -9.42 21.35 -1.10
C ILE A 47 -10.03 22.20 -2.22
N THR A 48 -9.82 21.75 -3.44
CA THR A 48 -10.43 22.30 -4.67
C THR A 48 -11.05 21.15 -5.45
N PRO A 49 -11.80 21.39 -6.54
CA PRO A 49 -12.34 20.31 -7.37
C PRO A 49 -11.24 19.39 -7.94
N GLU A 50 -10.07 19.95 -8.26
CA GLU A 50 -8.99 19.26 -8.98
C GLU A 50 -7.87 18.74 -8.08
N ARG A 51 -7.75 19.24 -6.85
CA ARG A 51 -6.64 18.89 -5.95
C ARG A 51 -6.97 19.01 -4.48
N VAL A 52 -6.28 18.18 -3.71
CA VAL A 52 -6.25 18.17 -2.24
C VAL A 52 -4.82 18.41 -1.78
N VAL A 53 -4.66 19.32 -0.83
CA VAL A 53 -3.38 19.57 -0.17
C VAL A 53 -3.51 19.24 1.30
N ILE A 54 -2.66 18.33 1.77
CA ILE A 54 -2.57 17.96 3.19
C ILE A 54 -1.18 18.28 3.72
N GLU A 55 -1.09 18.51 5.01
CA GLU A 55 0.15 18.52 5.77
C GLU A 55 0.28 17.20 6.51
N THR A 56 1.32 16.44 6.19
CA THR A 56 1.58 15.14 6.80
C THR A 56 2.06 15.31 8.25
N ASN A 57 1.58 14.45 9.15
CA ASN A 57 1.90 14.55 10.58
C ASN A 57 3.39 14.26 10.87
N ASP A 58 4.01 13.34 10.13
CA ASP A 58 5.37 12.88 10.42
C ASP A 58 6.46 13.90 10.10
N LYS A 59 6.23 14.78 9.13
CA LYS A 59 7.29 15.69 8.62
C LYS A 59 6.85 17.14 8.43
N LYS A 60 5.61 17.48 8.80
CA LYS A 60 4.95 18.76 8.45
C LYS A 60 5.14 19.13 6.98
N ARG A 61 5.26 18.10 6.13
CA ARG A 61 5.48 18.27 4.69
C ARG A 61 4.12 18.42 4.04
N GLN A 62 3.98 19.44 3.20
CA GLN A 62 2.81 19.57 2.36
C GLN A 62 2.90 18.60 1.19
N GLU A 63 1.83 17.84 1.01
CA GLU A 63 1.66 16.95 -0.12
C GLU A 63 0.40 17.34 -0.90
N THR A 64 0.55 17.39 -2.23
CA THR A 64 -0.53 17.70 -3.15
C THR A 64 -0.93 16.44 -3.88
N PHE A 65 -2.24 16.21 -3.95
CA PHE A 65 -2.86 15.08 -4.62
C PHE A 65 -3.86 15.60 -5.65
N ALA A 66 -3.90 14.97 -6.82
CA ALA A 66 -4.87 15.25 -7.85
C ALA A 66 -6.18 14.51 -7.53
N LEU A 67 -7.28 15.26 -7.53
CA LEU A 67 -8.62 14.69 -7.55
C LEU A 67 -9.03 14.48 -9.00
N THR A 68 -9.68 13.35 -9.24
CA THR A 68 -10.23 12.96 -10.54
C THR A 68 -11.70 12.64 -10.37
N ASP A 69 -12.43 12.42 -11.46
CA ASP A 69 -13.84 12.02 -11.41
C ASP A 69 -14.05 10.67 -10.70
N ALA A 70 -13.02 9.83 -10.63
CA ALA A 70 -13.04 8.56 -9.92
C ALA A 70 -12.72 8.70 -8.40
N SER A 71 -12.37 9.89 -7.93
CA SER A 71 -11.98 10.12 -6.54
C SER A 71 -13.21 10.20 -5.63
N ILE A 72 -13.26 9.33 -4.62
CA ILE A 72 -14.36 9.32 -3.65
C ILE A 72 -14.05 10.26 -2.48
N LYS A 73 -14.94 11.23 -2.23
CA LYS A 73 -14.90 12.08 -1.03
C LYS A 73 -15.90 11.53 -0.01
N GLY A 74 -15.42 11.13 1.17
CA GLY A 74 -16.28 10.62 2.24
C GLY A 74 -17.11 11.69 2.94
N SER A 75 -16.74 12.97 2.85
CA SER A 75 -17.42 14.10 3.49
C SER A 75 -17.01 15.43 2.84
N ASP A 76 -17.71 16.52 3.18
CA ASP A 76 -17.27 17.88 2.90
C ASP A 76 -16.25 18.32 3.96
N PHE A 77 -14.97 18.13 3.62
CA PHE A 77 -13.87 18.41 4.54
C PHE A 77 -13.61 19.92 4.66
N GLN A 78 -13.54 20.42 5.89
CA GLN A 78 -13.09 21.78 6.18
C GLN A 78 -11.56 21.82 6.34
N PRO A 79 -10.89 22.92 5.95
CA PRO A 79 -9.49 23.13 6.29
C PRO A 79 -9.24 22.95 7.80
N GLY A 80 -8.21 22.19 8.17
CA GLY A 80 -7.91 21.81 9.55
C GLY A 80 -8.43 20.44 9.98
N ALA A 81 -9.29 19.79 9.18
CA ALA A 81 -9.75 18.43 9.46
C ALA A 81 -8.59 17.42 9.33
N GLN A 82 -8.60 16.39 10.19
CA GLN A 82 -7.70 15.24 10.01
C GLN A 82 -8.29 14.29 8.98
N VAL A 83 -7.50 13.98 7.96
CA VAL A 83 -7.93 13.15 6.84
C VAL A 83 -6.97 11.98 6.62
N HIS A 84 -7.53 10.91 6.08
CA HIS A 84 -6.80 9.77 5.56
C HIS A 84 -7.02 9.71 4.05
N VAL A 85 -5.93 9.80 3.30
CA VAL A 85 -5.95 9.87 1.84
C VAL A 85 -5.37 8.58 1.28
N TYR A 86 -6.19 7.86 0.51
CA TYR A 86 -5.78 6.76 -0.33
C TYR A 86 -5.49 7.26 -1.72
N TYR A 87 -4.33 6.93 -2.27
CA TYR A 87 -3.90 7.40 -3.58
C TYR A 87 -3.12 6.33 -4.35
N LYS A 88 -3.04 6.52 -5.66
CA LYS A 88 -2.18 5.76 -6.57
C LYS A 88 -1.19 6.71 -7.22
N VAL A 89 -0.05 6.18 -7.63
CA VAL A 89 0.95 6.95 -8.38
C VAL A 89 0.87 6.54 -9.84
N LYS A 90 0.57 7.49 -10.73
CA LYS A 90 0.59 7.30 -12.18
C LYS A 90 1.59 8.28 -12.78
N GLY A 91 2.72 7.78 -13.26
CA GLY A 91 3.86 8.62 -13.63
C GLY A 91 4.31 9.48 -12.45
N ASP A 92 4.26 10.80 -12.60
CA ASP A 92 4.64 11.77 -11.56
C ASP A 92 3.45 12.32 -10.75
N VAL A 93 2.23 11.84 -11.01
CA VAL A 93 1.01 12.35 -10.39
C VAL A 93 0.50 11.38 -9.31
N LYS A 94 0.18 11.94 -8.14
CA LYS A 94 -0.52 11.22 -7.07
C LYS A 94 -2.02 11.42 -7.21
N GLU A 95 -2.71 10.41 -7.75
CA GLU A 95 -4.16 10.44 -7.94
C GLU A 95 -4.88 9.90 -6.71
N VAL A 96 -5.78 10.71 -6.14
CA VAL A 96 -6.63 10.31 -5.03
C VAL A 96 -7.61 9.25 -5.50
N THR A 97 -7.65 8.13 -4.77
CA THR A 97 -8.73 7.15 -4.90
C THR A 97 -9.83 7.43 -3.89
N MET A 98 -9.47 7.76 -2.65
CA MET A 98 -10.44 8.03 -1.60
C MET A 98 -9.87 9.00 -0.55
N VAL A 99 -10.68 9.95 -0.10
CA VAL A 99 -10.38 10.77 1.08
C VAL A 99 -11.47 10.53 2.11
N VAL A 100 -11.08 10.21 3.34
CA VAL A 100 -12.00 10.06 4.46
C VAL A 100 -11.55 10.91 5.64
N GLU A 101 -12.50 11.35 6.45
CA GLU A 101 -12.20 12.03 7.70
C GLU A 101 -11.77 10.98 8.73
N LYS A 102 -10.72 11.29 9.48
CA LYS A 102 -10.29 10.43 10.57
C LYS A 102 -11.24 10.61 11.75
N ILE A 103 -12.03 9.58 12.03
CA ILE A 103 -12.86 9.52 13.24
C ILE A 103 -11.90 9.37 14.45
N LYS A 104 -12.10 10.22 15.46
CA LYS A 104 -11.37 10.17 16.73
C LYS A 104 -11.86 9.04 17.63
#